data_AF-A0A6N6W4S4-F1
#
_entry.id   AF-A0A6N6W4S4-F1
#
_cell.length_a   1.000
_cell.length_b   1.000
_cell.length_c   1.000
_cell.angle_alpha   90.00
_cell.angle_beta   90.00
_cell.angle_gamma   90.00
#
_symmetry.space_group_name_H-M   'P 1'
#
loop_
_entity.id
_entity.type
_entity.pdbx_description
1 polymer ?
#
loop_
_entity_poly.entity_id
_entity_poly.type
_entity_poly.pdbx_seq_one_letter_code
_entity_poly.pdbx_strand_id
1 'polypeptide(L)' 'MRQNIQKLYQARIHTFTPECLELQDGKFDFHLRHAVEGCLPSADQHYAVGIFATSEEGHAAALAYGDRYISEHKFGM' A
#
# COMPACT_ATOMS: atom_id res chain seq x y z
N MET A 1 -4.14 -13.72 4.64
CA MET A 1 -3.36 -13.70 3.38
C MET A 1 -2.84 -12.28 3.18
N ARG A 2 -1.55 -12.07 2.89
CA ARG A 2 -1.07 -10.75 2.43
C ARG A 2 -1.52 -10.55 0.99
N GLN A 3 -2.52 -9.70 0.76
CA GLN A 3 -2.91 -9.29 -0.59
C GLN A 3 -2.09 -8.07 -1.01
N ASN A 4 -1.31 -8.22 -2.07
CA ASN A 4 -0.57 -7.11 -2.69
C ASN A 4 -1.28 -6.69 -3.97
N ILE A 5 -1.21 -5.40 -4.30
CA ILE A 5 -1.65 -4.87 -5.59
C ILE A 5 -0.40 -4.70 -6.46
N GLN A 6 -0.41 -5.26 -7.68
CA GLN A 6 0.74 -5.17 -8.61
C GLN A 6 0.30 -4.59 -9.94
N LYS A 7 1.12 -3.70 -10.51
CA LYS A 7 0.86 -3.13 -11.84
C LYS A 7 2.15 -2.85 -12.61
N LEU A 8 2.15 -3.17 -13.90
CA LEU A 8 3.26 -2.88 -14.81
C LEU A 8 3.17 -1.44 -15.33
N TYR A 9 4.25 -0.67 -15.22
CA TYR A 9 4.33 0.69 -15.76
C TYR A 9 5.77 1.04 -16.14
N GLN A 10 5.94 1.72 -17.28
CA GLN A 10 7.27 2.08 -17.83
C GLN A 10 8.27 0.90 -17.84
N ALA A 11 7.78 -0.30 -18.20
CA ALA A 11 8.54 -1.56 -18.19
C ALA A 11 9.08 -2.01 -16.81
N ARG A 12 8.49 -1.54 -15.71
CA ARG A 12 8.81 -1.97 -14.33
C ARG A 12 7.55 -2.38 -13.57
N ILE A 13 7.66 -3.37 -12.69
CA ILE A 13 6.56 -3.77 -11.81
C ILE A 13 6.53 -2.83 -10.59
N HIS A 14 5.38 -2.19 -10.37
CA HIS A 14 5.08 -1.46 -9.14
C HIS A 14 4.24 -2.35 -8.24
N THR A 15 4.71 -2.56 -7.01
CA THR A 15 4.02 -3.36 -5.99
C THR A 15 3.58 -2.45 -4.85
N PHE A 16 2.30 -2.53 -4.50
CA PHE A 16 1.71 -1.88 -3.35
C PHE A 16 1.35 -2.94 -2.31
N THR A 17 1.93 -2.83 -1.12
CA THR A 17 1.75 -3.78 -0.02
C THR A 17 1.14 -3.05 1.17
N PRO A 18 -0.08 -3.42 1.61
CA PRO A 18 -0.62 -2.98 2.88
C PRO A 18 0.26 -3.48 4.04
N GLU A 19 0.67 -2.56 4.89
CA GLU A 19 1.42 -2.83 6.12
C GLU A 19 0.62 -2.32 7.31
N CYS A 20 0.67 -3.06 8.41
CA CYS A 20 -0.11 -2.83 9.60
C CYS A 20 0.78 -2.93 10.83
N LEU A 21 0.65 -1.97 11.74
CA LEU A 21 1.23 -1.98 13.06
C LEU A 21 0.10 -1.94 14.11
N GLU A 22 0.06 -2.94 14.99
CA GLU A 22 -0.85 -2.90 16.14
C GLU A 22 -0.28 -1.95 17.20
N LEU A 23 -1.11 -1.00 17.63
CA LEU A 23 -0.77 0.02 18.63
C LEU A 23 -1.10 -0.48 20.04
N GLN A 24 -0.50 0.14 21.05
CA GLN A 24 -0.71 -0.24 22.46
C GLN A 24 -2.16 -0.08 22.92
N ASP A 25 -2.96 0.78 22.28
CA ASP A 25 -4.38 0.98 22.58
C ASP A 25 -5.32 -0.01 21.84
N GLY A 26 -4.76 -1.02 21.18
CA GLY A 26 -5.50 -2.04 20.43
C GLY A 26 -6.00 -1.58 19.06
N LYS A 27 -5.61 -0.39 18.60
CA LYS A 27 -5.88 0.09 17.24
C LYS A 27 -4.80 -0.38 16.26
N PHE A 28 -5.09 -0.21 14.97
CA PHE A 28 -4.22 -0.65 13.89
C PHE A 28 -3.82 0.54 13.01
N ASP A 29 -2.52 0.85 12.97
CA ASP A 29 -1.94 1.87 12.12
C ASP A 29 -1.54 1.26 10.77
N PHE A 30 -2.18 1.73 9.70
CA PHE A 30 -2.00 1.20 8.35
C PHE A 30 -1.21 2.15 7.45
N HIS A 31 -0.29 1.53 6.73
CA HIS A 31 0.53 2.15 5.70
C HIS A 31 0.40 1.37 4.40
N LEU A 32 0.61 2.04 3.28
CA LEU A 32 0.77 1.40 1.99
C LEU A 32 2.22 1.58 1.54
N ARG A 33 2.98 0.48 1.50
CA ARG A 33 4.34 0.47 0.96
C ARG A 33 4.28 0.32 -0.55
N HIS A 34 4.96 1.20 -1.26
CA HIS A 34 5.11 1.21 -2.72
C HIS A 34 6.55 0.91 -3.09
N ALA A 35 6.77 -0.25 -3.69
CA ALA A 35 8.05 -0.70 -4.19
C ALA A 35 8.04 -0.78 -5.71
N VAL A 36 9.19 -0.53 -6.33
CA VAL A 36 9.39 -0.63 -7.79
C VAL A 36 10.46 -1.67 -8.07
N GLU A 37 10.16 -2.61 -8.95
CA GLU A 37 11.10 -3.66 -9.35
C GLU A 37 12.42 -3.06 -9.86
N GLY A 38 13.54 -3.62 -9.39
CA GLY A 38 14.88 -3.15 -9.72
C GLY A 38 15.33 -1.91 -8.94
N CYS A 39 14.51 -1.36 -8.05
CA CYS A 39 14.91 -0.32 -7.12
C CYS A 39 15.37 -0.90 -5.77
N LEU A 40 16.26 -0.17 -5.08
CA LEU A 40 16.70 -0.54 -3.73
C LEU A 40 15.53 -0.41 -2.74
N PRO A 41 15.47 -1.22 -1.67
CA PRO A 41 14.43 -1.11 -0.64
C PRO A 41 14.35 0.27 0.03
N SER A 42 15.46 1.02 0.07
CA SER A 42 15.47 2.40 0.58
C SER A 42 14.74 3.41 -0.32
N ALA A 43 14.39 3.01 -1.54
CA ALA A 43 13.58 3.80 -2.46
C ALA A 43 12.07 3.53 -2.31
N ASP A 44 11.68 2.58 -1.44
CA ASP A 44 10.28 2.30 -1.16
C ASP A 44 9.61 3.53 -0.53
N GLN A 45 8.45 3.89 -1.06
CA GLN A 45 7.63 4.97 -0.52
C GLN A 45 6.59 4.38 0.42
N HIS A 46 6.33 5.06 1.54
CA HIS A 46 5.33 4.64 2.51
C HIS A 46 4.27 5.72 2.64
N TYR A 47 3.04 5.36 2.32
CA TYR A 47 1.90 6.27 2.41
C TYR A 47 1.10 5.96 3.66
N ALA A 48 0.91 6.95 4.53
CA ALA A 48 0.03 6.82 5.67
C ALA A 48 -1.42 6.69 5.18
N VAL A 49 -2.09 5.60 5.58
CA VAL A 49 -3.51 5.36 5.25
C VAL A 49 -4.39 5.85 6.39
N GLY A 50 -4.04 5.49 7.63
CA GLY A 50 -4.75 5.93 8.83
C GLY A 50 -4.71 4.90 9.96
N ILE A 51 -5.35 5.25 11.08
CA ILE A 51 -5.49 4.41 12.26
C ILE A 51 -6.94 3.91 12.34
N PHE A 52 -7.11 2.61 12.49
CA PHE A 52 -8.41 1.92 12.44
C PHE A 52 -8.68 1.13 13.71
N ALA A 53 -9.95 0.92 14.02
CA ALA A 53 -10.37 0.12 15.17
C ALA A 53 -10.14 -1.38 14.93
N THR A 54 -10.16 -1.83 13.67
CA THR A 54 -9.94 -3.22 13.29
C THR A 54 -8.91 -3.35 12.16
N SER A 55 -8.24 -4.50 12.11
CA SER A 55 -7.29 -4.81 11.05
C SER A 55 -7.96 -5.01 9.68
N GLU A 56 -9.21 -5.47 9.66
CA GLU A 56 -9.99 -5.66 8.43
C GLU A 56 -10.34 -4.32 7.77
N GLU A 57 -10.83 -3.35 8.55
CA GLU A 57 -11.12 -1.99 8.07
C GLU A 57 -9.89 -1.32 7.48
N GLY A 58 -8.76 -1.38 8.20
CA GLY A 58 -7.52 -0.77 7.74
C GLY A 58 -6.94 -1.46 6.51
N HIS A 59 -7.08 -2.78 6.39
CA HIS A 59 -6.65 -3.51 5.20
C HIS A 59 -7.47 -3.10 3.97
N ALA A 60 -8.80 -3.04 4.09
CA ALA A 60 -9.68 -2.58 3.03
C ALA A 60 -9.37 -1.13 2.62
N ALA A 61 -9.13 -0.24 3.59
CA ALA A 61 -8.75 1.14 3.32
C ALA A 61 -7.41 1.25 2.59
N ALA A 62 -6.41 0.45 2.96
CA ALA A 62 -5.10 0.45 2.31
C ALA A 62 -5.19 -0.05 0.85
N LEU A 63 -6.01 -1.08 0.58
CA LEU A 63 -6.27 -1.55 -0.78
C LEU A 63 -6.96 -0.47 -1.62
N ALA A 64 -8.02 0.14 -1.09
CA ALA A 64 -8.73 1.23 -1.78
C ALA A 64 -7.83 2.44 -2.06
N TYR A 65 -6.90 2.75 -1.14
CA TYR A 65 -5.88 3.77 -1.36
C TYR A 65 -4.98 3.40 -2.55
N GLY A 66 -4.50 2.16 -2.61
CA GLY A 66 -3.65 1.68 -3.70
C GLY A 66 -4.33 1.74 -5.06
N ASP A 67 -5.59 1.31 -5.14
CA ASP A 67 -6.39 1.39 -6.36
C ASP A 67 -6.59 2.83 -6.83
N ARG A 68 -6.87 3.74 -5.89
CA ARG A 68 -6.99 5.17 -6.18
C ARG A 68 -5.66 5.75 -6.67
N TYR A 69 -4.55 5.45 -6.00
CA TYR A 69 -3.22 5.93 -6.40
C TYR A 69 -2.87 5.49 -7.82
N ILE A 70 -3.15 4.22 -8.14
CA ILE A 70 -2.98 3.63 -9.47
C ILE A 70 -3.79 4.38 -10.54
N SER A 71 -5.04 4.73 -10.22
CA SER A 71 -5.94 5.46 -11.11
C SER A 71 -5.46 6.90 -11.35
N GLU A 72 -5.12 7.62 -10.28
CA GLU A 72 -4.68 9.02 -10.33
C GLU A 72 -3.37 9.22 -11.08
N HIS A 73 -2.41 8.29 -10.91
CA HIS A 73 -1.09 8.35 -11.55
C HIS A 73 -1.07 7.71 -12.94
N LYS A 74 -2.24 7.35 -13.48
CA LYS A 74 -2.40 6.76 -14.82
C LYS A 74 -1.47 5.56 -15.04
N PHE A 75 -1.40 4.64 -14.08
CA PHE A 75 -0.68 3.35 -14.25
C PHE A 75 -1.36 2.42 -15.27
N GLY A 76 -2.02 2.97 -16.29
CA GLY A 76 -2.83 2.27 -17.28
C GLY A 76 -3.59 3.26 -18.14
N MET A 77 -2.84 4.09 -18.89
CA MET A 77 -3.19 4.62 -20.22
C MET A 77 -1.89 4.92 -20.96
#